data_AF-A0A2K6BB06-F1
#
_entry.id   AF-A0A2K6BB06-F1
#
_cell.length_a   1.000
_cell.length_b   1.000
_cell.length_c   1.000
_cell.angle_alpha   90.00
_cell.angle_beta   90.00
_cell.angle_gamma   90.00
#
_symmetry.space_group_name_H-M   'P 1'
#
loop_
_entity.id
_entity.type
_entity.pdbx_description
1 polymer ?
#
loop_
_entity_poly.entity_id
_entity_poly.type
_entity_poly.pdbx_seq_one_letter_code
_entity_poly.pdbx_strand_id
1 'polypeptide(L)'
;MAASGESGTWGSGGSPEEAFVTFYSEVKQIEKRDSVLTSKNQIERLTRPGSSYFNLNPFERFRHLSILVHPDKNQDDADRAQNAFEAVDKAYKLLLDQEQTKRAQDVIQAGKEYVEHTVKERMILNCSHNWKLKGKREAKEMHERKRQREEEIEAQEKAKREREWWKNFEESRDGRADSWRNFQANTKGKKEKKNRTFLRPPKVKMEQPE
;
A
#
# COMPACT_ATOMS: atom_id res chain seq x y z
N MET A 1 -20.40 26.05 -4.88
CA MET A 1 -19.68 24.96 -5.54
C MET A 1 -20.25 23.65 -5.00
N ALA A 2 -21.10 23.01 -5.80
CA ALA A 2 -21.73 21.71 -5.54
C ALA A 2 -21.05 20.70 -6.51
N ALA A 3 -20.90 19.40 -6.29
CA ALA A 3 -21.32 18.44 -5.27
C ALA A 3 -20.43 17.17 -5.37
N SER A 4 -20.51 16.31 -4.36
CA SER A 4 -20.58 14.81 -4.36
C SER A 4 -19.91 14.04 -5.52
N GLY A 5 -19.09 12.99 -5.38
CA GLY A 5 -18.93 12.01 -4.32
C GLY A 5 -19.74 10.74 -4.61
N GLU A 6 -19.31 9.83 -5.50
CA GLU A 6 -19.99 8.53 -5.74
C GLU A 6 -19.04 7.38 -6.15
N SER A 7 -18.98 6.39 -5.25
CA SER A 7 -18.79 4.94 -5.40
C SER A 7 -18.36 4.35 -6.76
N GLY A 8 -17.21 3.67 -6.75
CA GLY A 8 -16.86 2.67 -7.76
C GLY A 8 -17.71 1.42 -7.61
N THR A 9 -18.68 1.26 -8.50
CA THR A 9 -19.49 0.05 -8.67
C THR A 9 -18.65 -1.03 -9.35
N TRP A 10 -18.60 -2.22 -8.74
CA TRP A 10 -18.24 -3.44 -9.44
C TRP A 10 -19.43 -3.87 -10.29
N GLY A 11 -19.21 -4.05 -11.59
CA GLY A 11 -20.20 -4.64 -12.49
C GLY A 11 -20.12 -4.04 -13.88
N SER A 12 -19.32 -4.63 -14.75
CA SER A 12 -19.53 -4.51 -16.20
C SER A 12 -19.79 -5.90 -16.74
N GLY A 13 -21.06 -6.31 -16.69
CA GLY A 13 -21.56 -7.45 -17.44
C GLY A 13 -21.56 -7.07 -18.91
N GLY A 14 -20.61 -7.62 -19.68
CA GLY A 14 -20.71 -7.64 -21.14
C GLY A 14 -21.94 -8.45 -21.54
N SER A 15 -22.62 -8.01 -22.60
CA SER A 15 -23.78 -8.73 -23.14
C SER A 15 -23.35 -10.18 -23.51
N PRO A 16 -24.22 -11.20 -23.34
CA PRO A 16 -23.91 -12.57 -23.76
C PRO A 16 -23.42 -12.66 -25.21
N GLU A 17 -23.90 -11.75 -26.06
CA GLU A 17 -23.50 -11.62 -27.46
C GLU A 17 -22.05 -11.12 -27.61
N GLU A 18 -21.61 -10.17 -26.79
CA GLU A 18 -20.23 -9.66 -26.80
C GLU A 18 -19.26 -10.69 -26.24
N ALA A 19 -19.66 -11.42 -25.20
CA ALA A 19 -18.91 -12.55 -24.68
C ALA A 19 -18.78 -13.67 -25.73
N PHE A 20 -19.86 -13.95 -26.48
CA PHE A 20 -19.86 -14.94 -27.54
C PHE A 20 -19.02 -14.51 -28.75
N VAL A 21 -19.11 -13.26 -29.19
CA VAL A 21 -18.28 -12.70 -30.27
C VAL A 21 -16.80 -12.69 -29.89
N THR A 22 -16.49 -12.34 -28.63
CA THR A 22 -15.12 -12.40 -28.10
C THR A 22 -14.63 -13.84 -28.08
N PHE A 23 -15.41 -14.77 -27.55
CA PHE A 23 -15.09 -16.20 -27.56
C PHE A 23 -14.89 -16.74 -28.98
N TYR A 24 -15.75 -16.41 -29.93
CA TYR A 24 -15.65 -16.86 -31.31
C TYR A 24 -14.40 -16.29 -32.01
N SER A 25 -14.05 -15.04 -31.70
CA SER A 25 -12.83 -14.41 -32.18
C SER A 25 -11.58 -15.06 -31.58
N GLU A 26 -11.62 -15.44 -30.29
CA GLU A 26 -10.55 -16.16 -29.61
C GLU A 26 -10.38 -17.56 -30.18
N VAL A 27 -11.47 -18.31 -30.38
CA VAL A 27 -11.46 -19.65 -30.99
C VAL A 27 -10.89 -19.60 -32.41
N LYS A 28 -11.28 -18.61 -33.22
CA LYS A 28 -10.77 -18.44 -34.58
C LYS A 28 -9.30 -18.02 -34.62
N GLN A 29 -8.86 -17.26 -33.62
CA GLN A 29 -7.44 -16.96 -33.45
C GLN A 29 -6.64 -18.17 -32.95
N ILE A 30 -7.23 -19.03 -32.12
CA ILE A 30 -6.62 -20.31 -31.71
C ILE A 30 -6.48 -21.21 -32.93
N GLU A 31 -7.53 -21.38 -33.74
CA GLU A 31 -7.51 -22.17 -34.98
C GLU A 31 -6.41 -21.66 -35.94
N LYS A 32 -6.22 -20.34 -36.05
CA LYS A 32 -5.17 -19.73 -36.88
C LYS A 32 -3.76 -19.87 -36.28
N ARG A 33 -3.60 -19.91 -34.95
CA ARG A 33 -2.33 -20.20 -34.27
C ARG A 33 -1.96 -21.68 -34.36
N ASP A 34 -2.94 -22.55 -34.23
CA ASP A 34 -2.78 -24.00 -34.30
C ASP A 34 -2.56 -24.49 -35.73
N SER A 35 -3.09 -23.77 -36.74
CA SER A 35 -2.73 -23.94 -38.15
C SER A 35 -1.24 -23.73 -38.45
N VAL A 36 -0.50 -23.06 -37.56
CA VAL A 36 0.95 -22.77 -37.68
C VAL A 36 1.78 -23.71 -36.80
N LEU A 37 1.18 -24.78 -36.24
CA LEU A 37 1.90 -25.86 -35.56
C LEU A 37 2.52 -26.84 -36.58
N THR A 38 3.40 -26.31 -37.42
CA THR A 38 4.23 -27.11 -38.34
C THR A 38 5.39 -27.75 -37.57
N SER A 39 5.94 -28.85 -38.10
CA SER A 39 7.05 -29.59 -37.49
C SER A 39 8.22 -28.69 -37.09
N LYS A 40 8.50 -27.65 -37.88
CA LYS A 40 9.60 -26.69 -37.65
C LYS A 40 9.41 -25.83 -36.39
N ASN A 41 8.20 -25.30 -36.17
CA ASN A 41 7.88 -24.50 -34.97
C ASN A 41 7.84 -25.35 -33.69
N GLN A 42 7.51 -26.63 -33.83
CA GLN A 42 7.48 -27.57 -32.71
C GLN A 42 8.89 -28.02 -32.30
N ILE A 43 9.79 -28.23 -33.27
CA ILE A 43 11.22 -28.47 -33.01
C ILE A 43 11.83 -27.27 -32.27
N GLU A 44 11.52 -26.04 -32.68
CA GLU A 44 12.04 -24.83 -32.04
C GLU A 44 11.53 -24.65 -30.60
N ARG A 45 10.24 -24.93 -30.35
CA ARG A 45 9.67 -24.93 -28.99
C ARG A 45 10.30 -25.98 -28.09
N LEU A 46 10.64 -27.15 -28.64
CA LEU A 46 11.22 -28.26 -27.90
C LEU A 46 12.71 -28.08 -27.60
N THR A 47 13.44 -27.42 -28.50
CA THR A 47 14.89 -27.20 -28.42
C THR A 47 15.29 -25.89 -27.74
N ARG A 48 14.34 -25.01 -27.41
CA ARG A 48 14.62 -23.72 -26.76
C ARG A 48 14.99 -23.89 -25.28
N PRO A 49 16.16 -23.40 -24.82
CA PRO A 49 16.52 -23.45 -23.41
C PRO A 49 15.51 -22.68 -22.54
N GLY A 50 14.93 -23.34 -21.53
CA GLY A 50 14.09 -22.69 -20.51
C GLY A 50 12.57 -22.69 -20.73
N SER A 51 12.02 -23.44 -21.71
CA SER A 51 10.56 -23.61 -21.84
C SER A 51 10.03 -24.61 -20.78
N SER A 52 9.01 -24.23 -20.00
CA SER A 52 8.38 -25.08 -18.98
C SER A 52 7.29 -25.97 -19.58
N TYR A 53 7.38 -27.27 -19.30
CA TYR A 53 6.59 -28.36 -19.88
C TYR A 53 5.43 -28.78 -18.96
N PHE A 54 4.62 -27.83 -18.48
CA PHE A 54 3.70 -28.10 -17.38
C PHE A 54 2.40 -28.85 -17.76
N ASN A 55 2.03 -28.94 -19.05
CA ASN A 55 0.73 -29.48 -19.49
C ASN A 55 0.84 -30.71 -20.42
N LEU A 56 1.77 -31.63 -20.13
CA LEU A 56 2.10 -32.74 -21.04
C LEU A 56 2.04 -34.11 -20.33
N ASN A 57 0.97 -34.90 -20.58
CA ASN A 57 0.81 -36.29 -20.13
C ASN A 57 1.89 -37.25 -20.70
N PRO A 58 2.76 -37.88 -19.88
CA PRO A 58 3.92 -38.65 -20.37
C PRO A 58 3.61 -39.88 -21.23
N PHE A 59 2.49 -40.58 -20.99
CA PHE A 59 2.24 -41.91 -21.59
C PHE A 59 1.65 -41.86 -23.01
N GLU A 60 0.75 -40.91 -23.30
CA GLU A 60 0.22 -40.73 -24.67
C GLU A 60 1.19 -39.94 -25.56
N ARG A 61 2.12 -39.21 -24.95
CA ARG A 61 3.02 -38.29 -25.65
C ARG A 61 4.27 -38.94 -26.17
N PHE A 62 4.68 -40.11 -25.67
CA PHE A 62 5.78 -40.82 -26.30
C PHE A 62 5.44 -41.14 -27.75
N ARG A 63 4.26 -41.73 -28.04
CA ARG A 63 3.79 -41.99 -29.41
C ARG A 63 3.64 -40.72 -30.24
N HIS A 64 3.02 -39.67 -29.69
CA HIS A 64 2.83 -38.42 -30.42
C HIS A 64 4.16 -37.70 -30.73
N LEU A 65 5.04 -37.56 -29.73
CA LEU A 65 6.34 -36.91 -29.88
C LEU A 65 7.26 -37.72 -30.78
N SER A 66 7.34 -39.04 -30.62
CA SER A 66 8.17 -39.91 -31.48
C SER A 66 7.73 -39.87 -32.96
N ILE A 67 6.43 -39.75 -33.25
CA ILE A 67 5.93 -39.54 -34.61
C ILE A 67 6.32 -38.16 -35.15
N LEU A 68 6.37 -37.14 -34.30
CA LEU A 68 6.69 -35.76 -34.67
C LEU A 68 8.19 -35.52 -34.90
N VAL A 69 9.07 -36.19 -34.15
CA VAL A 69 10.54 -36.12 -34.32
C VAL A 69 11.13 -37.28 -35.13
N HIS A 70 10.29 -38.08 -35.80
CA HIS A 70 10.80 -39.16 -36.64
C HIS A 70 11.62 -38.60 -37.82
N PRO A 71 12.85 -39.11 -38.07
CA PRO A 71 13.74 -38.60 -39.12
C PRO A 71 13.12 -38.72 -40.53
N ASP A 72 12.30 -39.75 -40.77
CA ASP A 72 11.60 -39.96 -42.06
C ASP A 72 10.59 -38.85 -42.40
N LYS A 73 9.99 -38.20 -41.38
CA LYS A 73 9.03 -37.10 -41.57
C LYS A 73 9.68 -35.72 -41.59
N ASN A 74 10.96 -35.61 -41.23
CA ASN A 74 11.73 -34.37 -41.17
C ASN A 74 13.04 -34.51 -41.95
N GLN A 75 12.93 -34.83 -43.24
CA GLN A 75 14.07 -35.09 -44.12
C GLN A 75 15.01 -33.87 -44.30
N ASP A 76 14.48 -32.66 -44.12
CA ASP A 76 15.25 -31.40 -44.17
C ASP A 76 16.25 -31.25 -42.99
N ASP A 77 15.95 -31.85 -41.83
CA ASP A 77 16.66 -31.65 -40.55
C ASP A 77 16.91 -32.99 -39.83
N ALA A 78 17.37 -33.99 -40.58
CA ALA A 78 17.47 -35.39 -40.13
C ALA A 78 18.31 -35.57 -38.86
N ASP A 79 19.46 -34.89 -38.74
CA ASP A 79 20.36 -35.02 -37.59
C ASP A 79 19.75 -34.47 -36.29
N ARG A 80 19.00 -33.37 -36.39
CA ARG A 80 18.34 -32.73 -35.24
C ARG A 80 17.12 -33.51 -34.80
N ALA A 81 16.37 -34.06 -35.75
CA ALA A 81 15.24 -34.94 -35.51
C ALA A 81 15.70 -36.24 -34.83
N GLN A 82 16.79 -36.85 -35.31
CA GLN A 82 17.39 -38.06 -34.72
C GLN A 82 17.83 -37.83 -33.26
N ASN A 83 18.57 -36.74 -32.99
CA ASN A 83 18.98 -36.39 -31.63
C ASN A 83 17.79 -36.16 -30.69
N ALA A 84 16.72 -35.52 -31.17
CA ALA A 84 15.52 -35.29 -30.39
C ALA A 84 14.72 -36.59 -30.14
N PHE A 85 14.66 -37.49 -31.12
CA PHE A 85 14.05 -38.81 -30.99
C PHE A 85 14.79 -39.66 -29.95
N GLU A 86 16.12 -39.72 -30.03
CA GLU A 86 16.95 -40.44 -29.06
C GLU A 86 16.82 -39.88 -27.64
N ALA A 87 16.71 -38.55 -27.49
CA ALA A 87 16.46 -37.92 -26.19
C ALA A 87 15.09 -38.31 -25.62
N VAL A 88 14.04 -38.35 -26.44
CA VAL A 88 12.69 -38.74 -26.04
C VAL A 88 12.62 -40.24 -25.70
N ASP A 89 13.27 -41.11 -26.48
CA ASP A 89 13.37 -42.55 -26.22
C ASP A 89 14.14 -42.85 -24.93
N LYS A 90 15.27 -42.16 -24.72
CA LYS A 90 16.03 -42.26 -23.48
C LYS A 90 15.22 -41.81 -22.26
N ALA A 91 14.50 -40.69 -22.36
CA ALA A 91 13.65 -40.20 -21.27
C ALA A 91 12.49 -41.17 -20.98
N TYR A 92 11.88 -41.75 -22.01
CA TYR A 92 10.83 -42.76 -21.85
C TYR A 92 11.34 -44.03 -21.15
N LYS A 93 12.50 -44.54 -21.57
CA LYS A 93 13.14 -45.71 -20.93
C LYS A 93 13.51 -45.44 -19.46
N LEU A 94 14.00 -44.24 -19.14
CA LEU A 94 14.32 -43.83 -17.77
C LEU A 94 13.06 -43.69 -16.90
N LEU A 95 11.95 -43.23 -17.48
CA LEU A 95 10.65 -43.13 -16.79
C LEU A 95 9.93 -44.47 -16.65
N LEU A 96 10.32 -45.48 -17.44
CA LEU A 96 9.78 -46.83 -17.32
C LEU A 96 10.34 -47.57 -16.09
N ASP A 97 11.55 -47.20 -15.67
CA ASP A 97 12.13 -47.66 -14.41
C ASP A 97 11.51 -46.90 -13.23
N GLN A 98 10.75 -47.62 -12.42
CA GLN A 98 10.02 -47.08 -11.27
C GLN A 98 10.97 -46.50 -10.21
N GLU A 99 12.18 -47.04 -10.07
CA GLU A 99 13.12 -46.59 -9.05
C GLU A 99 13.73 -45.23 -9.41
N GLN A 100 14.16 -45.06 -10.66
CA GLN A 100 14.71 -43.78 -11.15
C GLN A 100 13.64 -42.68 -11.19
N THR A 101 12.42 -43.04 -11.59
CA THR A 101 11.28 -42.12 -11.59
C THR A 101 10.99 -41.61 -10.19
N LYS A 102 10.97 -42.50 -9.19
CA LYS A 102 10.74 -42.12 -7.80
C LYS A 102 11.85 -41.23 -7.26
N ARG A 103 13.12 -41.55 -7.51
CA ARG A 103 14.25 -40.70 -7.11
C ARG A 103 14.17 -39.29 -7.73
N ALA A 104 13.82 -39.20 -9.01
CA ALA A 104 13.64 -37.92 -9.68
C ALA A 104 12.49 -37.11 -9.07
N GLN A 105 11.37 -37.77 -8.73
CA GLN A 105 10.24 -37.15 -8.06
C GLN A 105 10.59 -36.66 -6.65
N ASP A 106 11.32 -37.46 -5.86
CA ASP A 106 11.73 -37.11 -4.50
C ASP A 106 12.64 -35.87 -4.49
N VAL A 107 13.57 -35.76 -5.46
CA VAL A 107 14.43 -34.58 -5.60
C VAL A 107 13.61 -33.33 -5.97
N ILE A 108 12.65 -33.46 -6.89
CA ILE A 108 11.76 -32.35 -7.26
C ILE A 108 10.93 -31.91 -6.05
N GLN A 109 10.41 -32.86 -5.30
CA GLN A 109 9.58 -32.61 -4.12
C GLN A 109 10.39 -31.91 -3.03
N ALA A 110 11.59 -32.39 -2.72
CA ALA A 110 12.49 -31.75 -1.75
C ALA A 110 12.84 -30.30 -2.17
N GLY A 111 13.07 -30.06 -3.47
CA GLY A 111 13.30 -28.72 -4.00
C GLY A 111 12.09 -27.79 -3.83
N LYS A 112 10.88 -28.29 -4.08
CA LYS A 112 9.63 -27.53 -3.87
C LYS A 112 9.44 -27.18 -2.40
N GLU A 113 9.62 -28.15 -1.51
CA GLU A 113 9.45 -27.97 -0.07
C GLU A 113 10.44 -26.93 0.50
N TYR A 114 11.69 -26.94 0.02
CA TYR A 114 12.68 -25.92 0.41
C TYR A 114 12.26 -24.50 0.00
N VAL A 115 11.80 -24.34 -1.25
CA VAL A 115 11.32 -23.03 -1.74
C VAL A 115 10.07 -22.60 -0.97
N GLU A 116 9.13 -23.50 -0.75
CA GLU A 116 7.92 -23.21 0.04
C GLU A 116 8.26 -22.81 1.47
N HIS A 117 9.19 -23.51 2.12
CA HIS A 117 9.64 -23.19 3.48
C HIS A 117 10.25 -21.79 3.55
N THR A 118 11.21 -21.49 2.68
CA THR A 118 11.90 -20.19 2.66
C THR A 118 10.96 -19.03 2.34
N VAL A 119 10.01 -19.21 1.43
CA VAL A 119 8.98 -18.20 1.11
C VAL A 119 8.04 -18.00 2.30
N LYS A 120 7.60 -19.07 2.95
CA LYS A 120 6.70 -19.01 4.11
C LYS A 120 7.35 -18.30 5.29
N GLU A 121 8.61 -18.61 5.60
CA GLU A 121 9.39 -17.91 6.64
C GLU A 121 9.49 -16.41 6.34
N ARG A 122 9.82 -16.05 5.10
CA ARG A 122 9.88 -14.64 4.67
C ARG A 122 8.53 -13.95 4.80
N MET A 123 7.44 -14.62 4.42
CA MET A 123 6.09 -14.07 4.56
C MET A 123 5.72 -13.81 6.02
N ILE A 124 6.03 -14.74 6.93
CA ILE A 124 5.79 -14.58 8.37
C ILE A 124 6.61 -13.41 8.92
N LEU A 125 7.89 -13.33 8.54
CA LEU A 125 8.76 -12.23 8.95
C LEU A 125 8.23 -10.88 8.46
N ASN A 126 7.81 -10.80 7.20
CA ASN A 126 7.21 -9.59 6.62
C ASN A 126 5.89 -9.22 7.30
N CYS A 127 5.05 -10.19 7.62
CA CYS A 127 3.80 -9.96 8.35
C CYS A 127 4.07 -9.39 9.75
N SER A 128 5.00 -10.00 10.50
CA SER A 128 5.44 -9.51 11.81
C SER A 128 6.03 -8.10 11.74
N HIS A 129 6.85 -7.83 10.72
CA HIS A 129 7.42 -6.50 10.50
C HIS A 129 6.34 -5.46 10.20
N ASN A 130 5.40 -5.77 9.31
CA ASN A 130 4.31 -4.87 8.95
C ASN A 130 3.41 -4.57 10.16
N TRP A 131 3.09 -5.58 10.97
CA TRP A 131 2.34 -5.40 12.21
C TRP A 131 3.04 -4.45 13.18
N LYS A 132 4.36 -4.63 13.40
CA LYS A 132 5.16 -3.73 14.25
C LYS A 132 5.14 -2.29 13.72
N LEU A 133 5.23 -2.10 12.41
CA LEU A 133 5.15 -0.77 11.79
C LEU A 133 3.76 -0.13 11.96
N LYS A 134 2.70 -0.92 11.80
CA LYS A 134 1.32 -0.48 12.01
C LYS A 134 1.11 -0.01 13.45
N GLY A 135 1.49 -0.81 14.44
CA GLY A 135 1.39 -0.42 15.86
C GLY A 135 2.18 0.85 16.20
N LYS A 136 3.39 1.03 15.62
CA LYS A 136 4.15 2.28 15.78
C LYS A 136 3.44 3.50 15.18
N ARG A 137 2.76 3.33 14.04
CA ARG A 137 2.00 4.41 13.38
C ARG A 137 0.78 4.80 14.22
N GLU A 138 0.03 3.81 14.68
CA GLU A 138 -1.14 4.00 15.53
C GLU A 138 -0.78 4.68 16.87
N ALA A 139 0.34 4.28 17.48
CA ALA A 139 0.83 4.93 18.70
C ALA A 139 1.19 6.41 18.46
N LYS A 140 1.88 6.73 17.36
CA LYS A 140 2.19 8.12 16.98
C LYS A 140 0.94 8.94 16.76
N GLU A 141 -0.02 8.40 16.02
CA GLU A 141 -1.31 9.06 15.76
C GLU A 141 -2.11 9.28 17.04
N MET A 142 -2.11 8.30 17.95
CA MET A 142 -2.74 8.44 19.27
C MET A 142 -2.10 9.56 20.10
N HIS A 143 -0.76 9.65 20.11
CA HIS A 143 -0.04 10.71 20.83
C HIS A 143 -0.28 12.10 20.20
N GLU A 144 -0.31 12.20 18.88
CA GLU A 144 -0.65 13.43 18.16
C GLU A 144 -2.06 13.90 18.50
N ARG A 145 -3.04 12.99 18.44
CA ARG A 145 -4.43 13.27 18.80
C ARG A 145 -4.61 13.65 20.27
N LYS A 146 -3.75 13.15 21.16
CA LYS A 146 -3.75 13.54 22.58
C LYS A 146 -3.23 14.97 22.73
N ARG A 147 -2.11 15.32 22.10
CA ARG A 147 -1.56 16.69 22.10
C ARG A 147 -2.54 17.70 21.53
N GLN A 148 -3.14 17.41 20.38
CA GLN A 148 -4.15 18.30 19.76
C GLN A 148 -5.34 18.58 20.69
N ARG A 149 -5.82 17.58 21.43
CA ARG A 149 -6.90 17.78 22.40
C ARG A 149 -6.46 18.60 23.61
N GLU A 150 -5.25 18.39 24.12
CA GLU A 150 -4.69 19.19 25.21
C GLU A 150 -4.53 20.66 24.79
N GLU A 151 -3.99 20.91 23.59
CA GLU A 151 -3.87 22.25 23.01
C GLU A 151 -5.24 22.90 22.77
N GLU A 152 -6.24 22.14 22.31
CA GLU A 152 -7.61 22.65 22.13
C GLU A 152 -8.25 23.05 23.47
N ILE A 153 -8.07 22.24 24.52
CA ILE A 153 -8.55 22.56 25.86
C ILE A 153 -7.86 23.82 26.38
N GLU A 154 -6.53 23.92 26.26
CA GLU A 154 -5.78 25.10 26.69
C GLU A 154 -6.21 26.36 25.91
N ALA A 155 -6.43 26.24 24.61
CA ALA A 155 -6.93 27.33 23.78
C ALA A 155 -8.35 27.76 24.18
N GLN A 156 -9.23 26.80 24.48
CA GLN A 156 -10.57 27.08 24.99
C GLN A 156 -10.52 27.77 26.36
N GLU A 157 -9.67 27.31 27.28
CA GLU A 157 -9.47 27.93 28.59
C GLU A 157 -8.90 29.35 28.46
N LYS A 158 -7.91 29.54 27.58
CA LYS A 158 -7.31 30.85 27.32
C LYS A 158 -8.33 31.81 26.70
N ALA A 159 -9.10 31.35 25.71
CA ALA A 159 -10.16 32.15 25.09
C ALA A 159 -11.28 32.49 26.10
N LYS A 160 -11.61 31.57 27.01
CA LYS A 160 -12.56 31.84 28.10
C LYS A 160 -12.01 32.88 29.07
N ARG A 161 -10.75 32.75 29.49
CA ARG A 161 -10.06 33.71 30.37
C ARG A 161 -9.96 35.08 29.73
N GLU A 162 -9.65 35.14 28.43
CA GLU A 162 -9.61 36.38 27.65
C GLU A 162 -11.00 37.01 27.51
N ARG A 163 -12.04 36.22 27.26
CA ARG A 163 -13.43 36.70 27.21
C ARG A 163 -13.89 37.25 28.56
N GLU A 164 -13.58 36.56 29.65
CA GLU A 164 -13.87 37.02 31.02
C GLU A 164 -13.10 38.30 31.34
N TRP A 165 -11.81 38.36 30.96
CA TRP A 165 -11.01 39.57 31.09
C TRP A 165 -11.61 40.74 30.29
N TRP A 166 -12.01 40.51 29.04
CA TRP A 166 -12.65 41.52 28.19
C TRP A 166 -13.95 42.04 28.79
N LYS A 167 -14.82 41.14 29.27
CA LYS A 167 -16.05 41.54 29.98
C LYS A 167 -15.74 42.40 31.19
N ASN A 168 -14.85 41.94 32.07
CA ASN A 168 -14.44 42.70 33.26
C ASN A 168 -13.80 44.05 32.90
N PHE A 169 -12.98 44.09 31.85
CA PHE A 169 -12.33 45.30 31.37
C PHE A 169 -13.33 46.32 30.82
N GLU A 170 -14.31 45.86 30.03
CA GLU A 170 -15.36 46.68 29.43
C GLU A 170 -16.38 47.14 30.48
N GLU A 171 -16.80 46.27 31.39
CA GLU A 171 -17.68 46.65 32.53
C GLU A 171 -16.98 47.65 33.46
N SER A 172 -15.67 47.50 33.67
CA SER A 172 -14.87 48.49 34.41
C SER A 172 -14.56 49.75 33.58
N ARG A 173 -14.83 49.77 32.27
CA ARG A 173 -14.54 50.92 31.40
C ARG A 173 -15.44 52.10 31.74
N ASP A 174 -16.74 51.86 31.93
CA ASP A 174 -17.70 52.93 32.24
C ASP A 174 -17.42 53.53 33.63
N GLY A 175 -17.16 52.69 34.65
CA GLY A 175 -16.73 53.17 35.97
C GLY A 175 -15.40 53.95 35.95
N ARG A 176 -14.43 53.55 35.11
CA ARG A 176 -13.17 54.29 34.92
C ARG A 176 -13.38 55.60 34.17
N ALA A 177 -14.20 55.59 33.11
CA ALA A 177 -14.53 56.79 32.33
C ALA A 177 -15.29 57.81 33.18
N ASP A 178 -16.23 57.36 34.02
CA ASP A 178 -16.98 58.21 34.93
C ASP A 178 -16.11 58.74 36.07
N SER A 179 -15.18 57.95 36.60
CA SER A 179 -14.16 58.42 37.56
C SER A 179 -13.27 59.51 36.96
N TRP A 180 -12.84 59.36 35.69
CA TRP A 180 -12.07 60.39 34.98
C TRP A 180 -12.90 61.65 34.69
N ARG A 181 -14.16 61.50 34.26
CA ARG A 181 -15.10 62.62 34.07
C ARG A 181 -15.34 63.37 35.38
N ASN A 182 -15.53 62.67 36.50
CA ASN A 182 -15.68 63.27 37.82
C ASN A 182 -14.39 63.97 38.30
N PHE A 183 -13.21 63.38 38.06
CA PHE A 183 -11.93 64.02 38.36
C PHE A 183 -11.74 65.33 37.58
N GLN A 184 -12.11 65.35 36.30
CA GLN A 184 -12.06 66.53 35.46
C GLN A 184 -13.11 67.59 35.84
N ALA A 185 -14.31 67.17 36.27
CA ALA A 185 -15.33 68.07 36.78
C ALA A 185 -14.91 68.72 38.11
N ASN A 186 -14.28 67.96 39.01
CA ASN A 186 -13.81 68.43 40.31
C ASN A 186 -12.60 69.39 40.20
N THR A 187 -11.80 69.28 39.12
CA THR A 187 -10.71 70.24 38.82
C THR A 187 -11.21 71.55 38.20
N LYS A 188 -12.39 71.57 37.57
CA LYS A 188 -13.03 72.81 37.06
C LYS A 188 -13.84 73.58 38.12
N GLY A 189 -14.15 72.96 39.27
CA GLY A 189 -15.03 73.52 40.30
C GLY A 189 -14.36 74.09 41.56
N LYS A 190 -13.04 73.96 41.78
CA LYS A 190 -12.44 74.39 43.06
C LYS A 190 -11.20 75.26 42.90
N LYS A 191 -11.43 76.57 42.75
CA LYS A 191 -10.45 77.62 43.08
C LYS A 191 -10.68 78.06 44.53
N GLU A 192 -10.37 77.20 45.48
CA GLU A 192 -10.37 77.56 46.90
C GLU A 192 -8.96 77.32 47.47
N LYS A 193 -8.28 78.42 47.82
CA LYS A 193 -6.94 78.42 48.42
C LYS A 193 -6.98 77.68 49.76
N LYS A 194 -6.37 76.50 49.83
CA LYS A 194 -5.82 75.96 51.08
C LYS A 194 -4.37 75.56 50.88
N ASN A 195 -3.49 76.17 51.68
CA ASN A 195 -2.06 75.92 51.73
C ASN A 195 -1.76 74.41 51.81
N ARG A 196 -0.98 73.90 50.86
CA ARG A 196 -0.62 72.47 50.76
C ARG A 196 0.90 72.29 50.94
N THR A 197 1.36 72.28 52.18
CA THR A 197 2.75 71.93 52.57
C THR A 197 2.88 70.46 53.01
N PHE A 198 2.17 69.51 52.36
CA PHE A 198 2.19 68.11 52.82
C PHE A 198 2.19 67.04 51.70
N LEU A 199 2.82 67.29 50.56
CA LEU A 199 3.07 66.22 49.58
C LEU A 199 4.56 66.04 49.35
N ARG A 200 5.18 65.28 50.25
CA ARG A 200 6.38 64.52 49.91
C ARG A 200 5.95 63.07 49.63
N PRO A 201 6.27 62.50 48.46
CA PRO A 201 5.99 61.09 48.17
C PRO A 201 6.71 60.19 49.18
N PRO A 202 6.05 59.14 49.71
CA PRO A 202 6.74 58.12 50.50
C PRO A 202 7.84 57.46 49.66
N LYS A 203 9.06 57.38 50.20
CA LYS A 203 10.18 56.67 49.55
C LYS A 203 9.86 55.19 49.47
N VAL A 204 9.84 54.65 48.25
CA VAL A 204 9.75 53.21 47.98
C VAL A 204 11.00 52.54 48.57
N LYS A 205 10.81 51.60 49.50
CA LYS A 205 11.84 50.64 49.89
C LYS A 205 11.74 49.47 48.91
N MET A 206 12.81 49.22 48.14
CA MET A 206 12.97 47.95 47.42
C MET A 206 13.31 46.88 48.45
N GLU A 207 12.42 45.92 48.67
CA GLU A 207 12.80 44.66 49.32
C GLU A 207 13.58 43.79 48.32
N GLN A 208 14.71 43.28 48.78
CA GLN A 208 15.63 42.42 48.05
C GLN A 208 15.01 41.03 47.87
N PRO A 209 15.22 40.34 46.73
CA PRO A 209 14.83 38.96 46.58
C PRO A 209 15.68 38.05 47.48
N GLU A 210 15.03 37.14 48.22
CA GLU A 210 15.68 35.95 48.80
C GLU A 210 16.11 34.97 47.70
#